data_AF-A0A1B1Y2U3-F1
#
_entry.id   AF-A0A1B1Y2U3-F1
#
_cell.length_a   1.000
_cell.length_b   1.000
_cell.length_c   1.000
_cell.angle_alpha   90.00
_cell.angle_beta   90.00
_cell.angle_gamma   90.00
#
_symmetry.space_group_name_H-M   'P 1'
#
loop_
_entity.id
_entity.type
_entity.pdbx_description
1 polymer ?
#
loop_
_entity_poly.entity_id
_entity_poly.type
_entity_poly.pdbx_seq_one_letter_code
_entity_poly.pdbx_strand_id
1 'polypeptide(L)'
;MILVRAYEKTLFYDPLEKYYEHDYLYLPLPEVNTYQLFVSYFFRYFINSIISFAILKVAFPHRSFIRTIASFYALAFILLSTVLFSLIIFNIDVGYLFPFYIRRFIVHPVFIIVLLPFMYLMRKRYRLNL
;
A
#
# COMPACT_ATOMS: atom_id res chain seq x y z
N MET A 1 -10.29 4.69 -7.19
CA MET A 1 -8.88 5.15 -7.05
C MET A 1 -8.58 6.41 -7.84
N ILE A 2 -9.60 7.23 -8.15
CA ILE A 2 -9.43 8.52 -8.84
C ILE A 2 -9.64 9.66 -7.84
N LEU A 3 -10.56 9.52 -6.87
CA LEU A 3 -10.75 10.52 -5.80
C LEU A 3 -9.51 10.74 -4.92
N VAL A 4 -8.85 9.69 -4.44
CA VAL A 4 -7.60 9.83 -3.64
C VAL A 4 -6.50 10.46 -4.48
N ARG A 5 -6.50 10.20 -5.79
CA ARG A 5 -5.54 10.74 -6.77
C ARG A 5 -5.80 12.23 -7.09
N ALA A 6 -7.07 12.64 -7.12
CA ALA A 6 -7.46 14.03 -7.40
C ALA A 6 -7.06 14.99 -6.26
N TYR A 7 -7.06 14.49 -5.02
CA TYR A 7 -6.64 15.25 -3.83
C TYR A 7 -5.18 15.00 -3.43
N GLU A 8 -4.43 14.22 -4.22
CA GLU A 8 -3.07 13.77 -3.92
C GLU A 8 -2.08 14.93 -3.81
N LYS A 9 -2.20 15.93 -4.70
CA LYS A 9 -1.29 17.09 -4.77
C LYS A 9 -1.51 18.16 -3.69
N THR A 10 -2.66 18.15 -3.01
CA THR A 10 -3.03 19.22 -2.05
C THR A 10 -3.07 18.75 -0.60
N LEU A 11 -3.34 17.46 -0.34
CA LEU A 11 -3.56 16.95 1.02
C LEU A 11 -2.40 16.09 1.57
N PHE A 12 -1.47 15.63 0.75
CA PHE A 12 -0.45 14.66 1.17
C PHE A 12 0.98 15.10 0.78
N TYR A 13 1.91 14.92 1.72
CA TYR A 13 3.33 15.18 1.51
C TYR A 13 3.99 13.95 0.87
N ASP A 14 4.39 14.07 -0.40
CA ASP A 14 5.13 13.03 -1.13
C ASP A 14 6.25 13.66 -2.00
N PRO A 15 7.39 14.04 -1.39
CA PRO A 15 8.56 14.52 -2.13
C PRO A 15 9.20 13.43 -3.02
N LEU A 16 8.97 12.14 -2.71
CA LEU A 16 9.47 11.04 -3.53
C LEU A 16 8.78 11.01 -4.89
N GLU A 17 7.50 11.37 -4.97
CA GLU A 17 6.77 11.48 -6.23
C GLU A 17 7.48 12.43 -7.23
N LYS A 18 7.85 13.63 -6.79
CA LYS A 18 8.58 14.60 -7.63
C LYS A 18 9.96 14.11 -8.04
N TYR A 19 10.65 13.42 -7.14
CA TYR A 19 11.96 12.81 -7.41
C TYR A 19 11.89 11.78 -8.54
N TYR A 20 10.88 10.91 -8.51
CA TYR A 20 10.66 9.92 -9.57
C TYR A 20 10.15 10.51 -10.90
N GLU A 21 9.67 11.76 -10.92
CA GLU A 21 9.24 12.44 -12.15
C GLU A 21 10.40 13.11 -12.91
N HIS A 22 11.43 13.62 -12.20
CA HIS A 22 12.35 14.58 -12.82
C HIS A 22 13.79 14.10 -13.05
N ASP A 23 14.43 13.27 -12.20
CA ASP A 23 15.83 12.83 -12.41
C ASP A 23 16.29 11.67 -11.47
N TYR A 24 15.44 10.66 -11.26
CA TYR A 24 15.72 9.56 -10.31
C TYR A 24 16.90 8.64 -10.65
N LEU A 25 17.49 8.75 -11.85
CA LEU A 25 18.62 7.93 -12.28
C LEU A 25 19.98 8.46 -11.78
N TYR A 26 20.05 9.76 -11.46
CA TYR A 26 21.33 10.46 -11.21
C TYR A 26 21.39 11.19 -9.87
N LEU A 27 20.26 11.35 -9.17
CA LEU A 27 20.17 12.06 -7.89
C LEU A 27 20.03 11.07 -6.72
N PRO A 28 20.68 11.31 -5.57
CA PRO A 28 20.42 10.55 -4.35
C PRO A 28 18.99 10.79 -3.84
N LEU A 29 18.50 9.92 -2.95
CA LEU A 29 17.19 10.12 -2.30
C LEU A 29 17.13 11.52 -1.68
N PRO A 30 16.05 12.30 -1.92
CA PRO A 30 15.94 13.64 -1.39
C PRO A 30 15.83 13.63 0.14
N GLU A 31 16.28 14.71 0.79
CA GLU A 31 15.99 14.90 2.21
C GLU A 31 14.48 15.01 2.42
N VAL A 32 13.93 14.03 3.13
CA VAL A 32 12.49 13.91 3.37
C VAL A 32 12.20 14.02 4.85
N ASN A 33 11.13 14.76 5.17
CA ASN A 33 10.60 14.74 6.52
C ASN A 33 9.91 13.39 6.77
N THR A 34 10.62 12.46 7.40
CA THR A 34 10.17 11.08 7.65
C THR A 34 8.82 11.02 8.39
N TYR A 35 8.57 11.95 9.31
CA TYR A 35 7.32 12.01 10.06
C TYR A 35 6.14 12.41 9.17
N GLN A 36 6.27 13.51 8.40
CA GLN A 36 5.22 13.96 7.48
C GLN A 36 4.95 12.93 6.38
N LEU A 37 6.00 12.25 5.91
CA LEU A 37 5.90 11.16 4.93
C LEU A 37 5.14 9.96 5.52
N PHE A 38 5.46 9.54 6.74
CA PHE A 38 4.78 8.45 7.42
C PHE A 38 3.29 8.73 7.60
N VAL A 39 2.94 9.92 8.10
CA VAL A 39 1.55 10.32 8.29
C VAL A 39 0.79 10.33 6.95
N SER A 40 1.41 10.85 5.89
CA SER A 40 0.81 10.88 4.55
C SER A 40 0.56 9.47 4.00
N TYR A 41 1.54 8.58 4.11
CA TYR A 41 1.40 7.18 3.68
C TYR A 41 0.42 6.39 4.54
N PHE A 42 0.40 6.63 5.84
CA PHE A 42 -0.58 6.02 6.74
C PHE A 42 -2.01 6.36 6.32
N PHE A 43 -2.32 7.64 6.10
CA PHE A 43 -3.66 8.05 5.68
C PHE A 43 -4.02 7.53 4.29
N ARG A 44 -3.10 7.60 3.32
CA ARG A 44 -3.31 7.02 1.98
C ARG A 44 -3.61 5.52 2.07
N TYR A 45 -2.80 4.77 2.82
CA TYR A 45 -3.00 3.34 3.01
C TYR A 45 -4.33 3.03 3.69
N PHE A 46 -4.66 3.78 4.75
CA PHE A 46 -5.87 3.60 5.53
C PHE A 46 -7.13 3.82 4.68
N ILE A 47 -7.20 4.92 3.93
CA ILE A 47 -8.33 5.22 3.04
C ILE A 47 -8.46 4.16 1.95
N ASN A 48 -7.36 3.79 1.29
CA ASN A 48 -7.36 2.75 0.26
C ASN A 48 -7.77 1.39 0.81
N SER A 49 -7.36 1.07 2.04
CA SER A 49 -7.72 -0.17 2.72
C SER A 49 -9.19 -0.21 3.08
N ILE A 50 -9.77 0.89 3.58
CA ILE A 50 -11.23 0.99 3.84
C ILE A 50 -12.02 0.77 2.56
N ILE A 51 -11.64 1.45 1.46
CA ILE A 51 -12.33 1.31 0.17
C ILE A 51 -12.22 -0.13 -0.34
N SER A 52 -11.02 -0.70 -0.32
CA SER A 52 -10.79 -2.08 -0.79
C SER A 52 -11.52 -3.10 0.07
N PHE A 53 -11.53 -2.90 1.38
CA PHE A 53 -12.26 -3.72 2.33
C PHE A 53 -13.77 -3.64 2.11
N ALA A 54 -14.32 -2.47 1.83
CA ALA A 54 -15.74 -2.32 1.50
C ALA A 54 -16.10 -3.12 0.24
N ILE A 55 -15.28 -3.05 -0.82
CA ILE A 55 -15.47 -3.81 -2.05
C ILE A 55 -15.42 -5.32 -1.78
N LEU A 56 -14.38 -5.79 -1.07
CA LEU A 56 -14.20 -7.21 -0.76
C LEU A 56 -15.29 -7.76 0.17
N LYS A 57 -15.78 -6.94 1.12
CA LYS A 57 -16.89 -7.30 2.01
C LYS A 57 -18.19 -7.51 1.24
N VAL A 58 -18.46 -6.69 0.21
CA VAL A 58 -19.63 -6.88 -0.67
C VAL A 58 -19.47 -8.13 -1.53
N ALA A 59 -18.28 -8.38 -2.08
CA ALA A 59 -18.01 -9.56 -2.91
C ALA A 59 -18.03 -10.89 -2.11
N PHE A 60 -17.60 -10.85 -0.85
CA PHE A 60 -17.43 -12.03 0.01
C PHE A 60 -17.92 -11.76 1.45
N PRO A 61 -19.24 -11.83 1.70
CA PRO A 61 -19.84 -11.40 2.96
C PRO A 61 -19.55 -12.31 4.18
N HIS A 62 -18.79 -13.40 4.01
CA HIS A 62 -18.55 -14.35 5.11
C HIS A 62 -17.60 -13.77 6.16
N ARG A 63 -18.00 -13.83 7.44
CA ARG A 63 -17.23 -13.30 8.59
C ARG A 63 -15.78 -13.82 8.68
N SER A 64 -15.51 -15.07 8.28
CA SER A 64 -14.16 -15.64 8.30
C SER A 64 -13.21 -14.88 7.35
N PHE A 65 -13.69 -14.55 6.15
CA PHE A 65 -12.91 -13.81 5.17
C PHE A 65 -12.57 -12.39 5.60
N ILE A 66 -13.51 -11.73 6.28
CA ILE A 66 -13.33 -10.36 6.77
C ILE A 66 -12.11 -10.27 7.70
N ARG A 67 -11.95 -11.24 8.60
CA ARG A 67 -10.80 -11.30 9.53
C ARG A 67 -9.50 -11.49 8.76
N THR A 68 -9.47 -12.42 7.80
CA THR A 68 -8.28 -12.67 6.98
C THR A 68 -7.85 -11.44 6.18
N ILE A 69 -8.80 -10.73 5.56
CA ILE A 69 -8.50 -9.48 4.83
C ILE A 69 -7.90 -8.45 5.77
N ALA A 70 -8.56 -8.19 6.91
CA ALA A 70 -8.09 -7.18 7.87
C ALA A 70 -6.69 -7.48 8.41
N SER A 71 -6.42 -8.74 8.80
CA SER A 71 -5.10 -9.17 9.24
C SER A 71 -4.04 -9.03 8.15
N PHE A 72 -4.38 -9.34 6.89
CA PHE A 72 -3.48 -9.20 5.76
C PHE A 72 -3.09 -7.74 5.51
N TYR A 73 -4.06 -6.82 5.45
CA TYR A 73 -3.77 -5.38 5.29
C TYR A 73 -2.94 -4.84 6.47
N ALA A 74 -3.25 -5.21 7.71
CA ALA A 74 -2.46 -4.78 8.87
C ALA A 74 -0.99 -5.25 8.80
N LEU A 75 -0.76 -6.54 8.51
CA LEU A 75 0.58 -7.10 8.38
C LEU A 75 1.34 -6.50 7.19
N ALA A 76 0.69 -6.34 6.05
CA ALA A 76 1.28 -5.74 4.86
C ALA A 76 1.72 -4.30 5.12
N PHE A 77 0.92 -3.51 5.83
CA PHE A 77 1.29 -2.13 6.20
C PHE A 77 2.52 -2.08 7.09
N ILE A 78 2.56 -2.90 8.14
CA ILE A 78 3.70 -2.93 9.08
C ILE A 78 4.97 -3.33 8.33
N LEU A 79 4.90 -4.40 7.55
CA LEU A 79 6.06 -4.94 6.83
C LEU A 79 6.57 -3.94 5.78
N LEU A 80 5.70 -3.45 4.91
CA LEU A 80 6.11 -2.54 3.84
C LEU A 80 6.58 -1.19 4.38
N SER A 81 5.93 -0.66 5.42
CA SER A 81 6.37 0.59 6.05
C SER A 81 7.73 0.38 6.70
N THR A 82 7.94 -0.69 7.46
CA THR A 82 9.24 -1.00 8.09
C THR A 82 10.35 -1.06 7.05
N VAL A 83 10.13 -1.76 5.94
CA VAL A 83 11.11 -1.86 4.85
C VAL A 83 11.33 -0.49 4.19
N LEU A 84 10.28 0.25 3.84
CA LEU A 84 10.45 1.54 3.16
C LEU A 84 11.19 2.56 4.03
N PHE A 85 10.81 2.66 5.30
CA PHE A 85 11.41 3.61 6.23
C PHE A 85 12.82 3.21 6.64
N SER A 86 13.15 1.91 6.72
CA SER A 86 14.54 1.48 6.93
C SER A 86 15.43 1.87 5.75
N LEU A 87 14.95 1.71 4.50
CA LEU A 87 15.69 2.14 3.32
C LEU A 87 15.99 3.65 3.34
N ILE A 88 14.99 4.46 3.71
CA ILE A 88 15.13 5.92 3.77
C ILE A 88 16.04 6.35 4.92
N ILE A 89 15.85 5.83 6.14
CA ILE A 89 16.60 6.24 7.33
C ILE A 89 18.08 5.83 7.23
N PHE A 90 18.35 4.61 6.78
CA PHE A 90 19.72 4.09 6.67
C PHE A 90 20.39 4.42 5.33
N ASN A 91 19.72 5.17 4.44
CA ASN A 91 20.21 5.49 3.09
C ASN A 91 20.73 4.25 2.34
N ILE A 92 19.98 3.16 2.43
CA ILE A 92 20.37 1.88 1.81
C ILE A 92 20.15 1.98 0.29
N ASP A 93 21.23 1.87 -0.47
CA ASP A 93 21.18 1.84 -1.92
C ASP A 93 20.95 0.41 -2.43
N VAL A 94 19.69 0.09 -2.68
CA VAL A 94 19.23 -1.15 -3.32
C VAL A 94 18.72 -0.90 -4.75
N GLY A 95 19.07 0.26 -5.31
CA GLY A 95 18.57 0.74 -6.59
C GLY A 95 17.16 1.35 -6.51
N TYR A 96 16.93 2.34 -7.37
CA TYR A 96 15.74 3.22 -7.33
C TYR A 96 14.40 2.52 -7.55
N LEU A 97 14.39 1.37 -8.25
CA LEU A 97 13.15 0.65 -8.54
C LEU A 97 12.55 0.01 -7.29
N PHE A 98 13.37 -0.43 -6.33
CA PHE A 98 12.88 -1.15 -5.16
C PHE A 98 11.99 -0.30 -4.23
N PRO A 99 12.45 0.85 -3.70
CA PRO A 99 11.61 1.74 -2.88
C PRO A 99 10.42 2.28 -3.67
N PHE A 100 10.57 2.48 -4.98
CA PHE A 100 9.48 2.88 -5.87
C PHE A 100 8.34 1.87 -5.91
N TYR A 101 8.64 0.57 -6.08
CA TYR A 101 7.61 -0.47 -6.08
C TYR A 101 6.97 -0.62 -4.70
N ILE A 102 7.74 -0.57 -3.61
CA ILE A 102 7.19 -0.63 -2.25
C ILE A 102 6.21 0.53 -2.00
N ARG A 103 6.57 1.76 -2.41
CA ARG A 103 5.68 2.92 -2.33
C ARG A 103 4.35 2.65 -3.02
N ARG A 104 4.36 2.06 -4.22
CA ARG A 104 3.13 1.75 -4.97
C ARG A 104 2.21 0.76 -4.25
N PHE A 105 2.75 -0.23 -3.55
CA PHE A 105 1.93 -1.14 -2.73
C PHE A 105 1.26 -0.44 -1.53
N ILE A 106 1.90 0.61 -0.99
CA ILE A 106 1.34 1.39 0.14
C ILE A 106 0.32 2.43 -0.35
N VAL A 107 0.68 3.18 -1.39
CA VAL A 107 -0.09 4.35 -1.88
C VAL A 107 -1.24 3.95 -2.81
N HIS A 108 -1.14 2.81 -3.49
CA HIS A 108 -2.18 2.31 -4.39
C HIS A 108 -2.79 1.01 -3.85
N PRO A 109 -4.05 0.69 -4.18
CA PRO A 109 -4.76 -0.46 -3.63
C PRO A 109 -4.39 -1.78 -4.33
N VAL A 110 -3.12 -1.99 -4.64
CA VAL A 110 -2.68 -3.11 -5.48
C VAL A 110 -3.08 -4.45 -4.85
N PHE A 111 -3.19 -4.48 -3.51
CA PHE A 111 -3.63 -5.65 -2.75
C PHE A 111 -5.00 -6.20 -3.12
N ILE A 112 -5.92 -5.39 -3.65
CA ILE A 112 -7.23 -5.91 -4.07
C ILE A 112 -7.08 -6.94 -5.19
N ILE A 113 -6.11 -6.73 -6.10
CA ILE A 113 -5.84 -7.63 -7.23
C ILE A 113 -5.30 -8.97 -6.72
N VAL A 114 -4.52 -8.96 -5.65
CA VAL A 114 -3.94 -10.16 -5.02
C VAL A 114 -5.00 -10.90 -4.18
N LEU A 115 -5.81 -10.15 -3.43
CA LEU A 115 -6.80 -10.72 -2.53
C LEU A 115 -7.97 -11.34 -3.26
N LEU A 116 -8.41 -10.78 -4.39
CA LEU A 116 -9.58 -11.28 -5.13
C LEU A 116 -9.46 -12.76 -5.57
N PRO A 117 -8.38 -13.19 -6.27
CA PRO A 117 -8.19 -14.61 -6.61
C PRO A 117 -7.94 -15.49 -5.39
N PHE A 118 -7.19 -14.99 -4.40
CA PHE A 118 -6.95 -15.72 -3.14
C PHE A 118 -8.26 -16.04 -2.42
N MET A 119 -9.14 -15.06 -2.30
CA MET A 119 -10.45 -15.20 -1.70
C MET A 119 -11.37 -16.13 -2.49
N TYR A 120 -11.31 -16.07 -3.82
CA TYR A 120 -12.04 -17.00 -4.69
C TYR A 120 -11.64 -18.46 -4.41
N LEU A 121 -10.33 -18.74 -4.30
CA LEU A 121 -9.82 -20.07 -3.97
C LEU A 121 -10.21 -20.51 -2.56
N MET A 122 -10.10 -19.63 -1.57
CA MET A 122 -10.52 -19.95 -0.21
C MET A 122 -12.02 -20.26 -0.13
N ARG A 123 -12.86 -19.51 -0.85
CA ARG A 123 -14.31 -19.77 -0.92
C ARG A 123 -14.61 -21.13 -1.56
N LYS A 124 -13.90 -21.50 -2.63
CA LYS A 124 -14.04 -22.82 -3.26
C LYS A 124 -13.68 -23.94 -2.27
N ARG A 125 -12.58 -23.80 -1.54
CA ARG A 125 -12.16 -24.76 -0.51
C ARG A 125 -13.19 -24.86 0.64
N TYR A 126 -13.75 -23.74 1.07
CA TYR A 126 -14.76 -23.73 2.13
C TYR A 126 -16.06 -24.44 1.71
N ARG A 127 -16.47 -24.34 0.44
CA ARG A 127 -17.63 -25.09 -0.08
C ARG A 127 -17.41 -26.60 -0.20
N LEU A 128 -16.17 -27.06 -0.33
CA LEU A 128 -15.82 -28.47 -0.52
C LEU A 128 -15.64 -29.24 0.79
N ASN A 129 -15.52 -28.52 1.92
CA ASN A 129 -15.42 -29.09 3.26
C ASN A 129 -16.79 -29.12 4.00
N LEU A 130 -17.87 -28.88 3.27
CA LEU A 130 -19.28 -29.03 3.69
C LEU A 130 -19.89 -30.17 2.87
#